data_AF-A0A7G8WSA1-F1
#
_entry.id   AF-A0A7G8WSA1-F1
#
_cell.length_a   1.000
_cell.length_b   1.000
_cell.length_c   1.000
_cell.angle_alpha   90.00
_cell.angle_beta   90.00
_cell.angle_gamma   90.00
#
_symmetry.space_group_name_H-M   'P 1'
#
loop_
_entity.id
_entity.type
_entity.pdbx_description
1 polymer ?
#
loop_
_entity_poly.entity_id
_entity_poly.type
_entity_poly.pdbx_seq_one_letter_code
_entity_poly.pdbx_strand_id
1 'polypeptide(L)'
;MTQPTYAELVELIVEMRTELNILRAENAALKVRVADLEARLRTNSQNSSKPPSADGPGKAKTRSLRTPSTRKPGGQDGHRGQTSAQVADPDVVIRHEPSCCTGCGSDLADATEVGCSRRQVFDIPPIKVHVTEHQIISRRCHCGKTSTGDTPAQAGGPVQYGPVMCAVVIYLFMGQFLSKKRTAQAISELFGIPVSDGTVAAVTSRAAGDLGEFLGSPDVFVGGLASGKRRA
;
A
#
# COMPACT_ATOMS: atom_id res chain seq x y z
N MET A 1 -27.92 -40.57 -76.77
CA MET A 1 -28.10 -40.47 -75.31
C MET A 1 -29.38 -41.20 -74.98
N THR A 2 -29.27 -42.33 -74.29
CA THR A 2 -30.42 -43.12 -73.81
C THR A 2 -31.25 -42.28 -72.86
N GLN A 3 -32.58 -42.28 -73.02
CA GLN A 3 -33.47 -41.57 -72.12
C GLN A 3 -33.52 -42.32 -70.77
N PRO A 4 -33.46 -41.60 -69.64
CA PRO A 4 -33.53 -42.22 -68.33
C PRO A 4 -34.89 -42.90 -68.14
N THR A 5 -34.86 -44.05 -67.49
CA THR A 5 -36.05 -44.80 -67.11
C THR A 5 -36.79 -44.09 -65.97
N TYR A 6 -38.09 -44.39 -65.85
CA TYR A 6 -38.92 -43.82 -64.78
C TYR A 6 -38.37 -44.12 -63.37
N ALA A 7 -37.76 -45.30 -63.17
CA ALA A 7 -37.15 -45.67 -61.90
C ALA A 7 -35.91 -44.81 -61.58
N GLU A 8 -35.02 -44.59 -62.54
CA GLU A 8 -33.83 -43.74 -62.39
C GLU A 8 -34.21 -42.28 -62.06
N LEU A 9 -35.31 -41.78 -62.64
CA LEU A 9 -35.84 -40.44 -62.31
C LEU A 9 -36.38 -40.36 -60.88
N VAL A 10 -37.02 -41.43 -60.39
CA VAL A 10 -37.54 -41.48 -59.01
C VAL A 10 -36.40 -41.53 -58.00
N GLU A 11 -35.35 -42.32 -58.25
CA GLU A 11 -34.16 -42.35 -57.39
C GLU A 11 -33.47 -40.98 -57.30
N LEU A 12 -33.27 -40.32 -58.44
CA LEU A 12 -32.69 -38.97 -58.48
C LEU A 12 -33.54 -37.95 -57.73
N ILE A 13 -34.88 -38.01 -57.83
CA ILE A 13 -35.77 -37.13 -57.07
C ILE A 13 -35.66 -37.38 -55.56
N VAL A 14 -35.49 -38.63 -55.13
CA VAL A 14 -35.31 -38.95 -53.71
C VAL A 14 -33.97 -38.42 -53.22
N GLU A 15 -32.88 -38.63 -53.95
CA GLU A 15 -31.54 -38.12 -53.62
C GLU A 15 -31.49 -36.59 -53.58
N MET A 16 -32.09 -35.91 -54.56
CA MET A 16 -32.18 -34.44 -54.54
C MET A 16 -33.01 -33.93 -53.36
N ARG A 17 -34.07 -34.65 -52.96
CA ARG A 17 -34.88 -34.28 -51.79
C ARG A 17 -34.14 -34.50 -50.48
N THR A 18 -33.35 -35.55 -50.35
CA THR A 18 -32.53 -35.78 -49.15
C THR A 18 -31.47 -34.70 -49.02
N GLU A 19 -30.77 -34.37 -50.11
CA GLU A 19 -29.78 -33.28 -50.13
C GLU A 19 -30.41 -31.91 -49.81
N LEU A 20 -31.58 -31.59 -50.38
CA LEU A 20 -32.31 -30.37 -50.05
C LEU A 20 -32.69 -30.28 -48.57
N ASN A 21 -33.07 -31.39 -47.94
CA ASN A 21 -33.42 -31.41 -46.53
C ASN A 21 -32.19 -31.21 -45.64
N ILE A 22 -31.06 -31.82 -46.00
CA ILE A 22 -29.77 -31.62 -45.30
C ILE A 22 -29.35 -30.15 -45.39
N LEU A 23 -29.32 -29.59 -46.59
CA LEU A 23 -28.93 -28.19 -46.81
C LEU A 23 -29.85 -27.21 -46.10
N ARG A 24 -31.17 -27.50 -46.03
CA ARG A 24 -32.12 -26.67 -45.27
C ARG A 24 -31.85 -26.71 -43.77
N ALA A 25 -31.54 -27.89 -43.22
CA ALA A 25 -31.20 -28.04 -41.81
C ALA A 25 -29.91 -27.30 -41.46
N GLU A 26 -28.86 -27.43 -42.29
CA GLU A 26 -27.61 -26.70 -42.12
C GLU A 26 -27.80 -25.19 -42.22
N ASN A 27 -28.58 -24.71 -43.20
CA ASN A 27 -28.86 -23.30 -43.37
C ASN A 27 -29.61 -22.72 -42.16
N ALA A 28 -30.56 -23.47 -41.60
CA ALA A 28 -31.26 -23.08 -40.37
C ALA A 28 -30.29 -22.98 -39.18
N ALA A 29 -29.40 -23.97 -38.99
CA ALA A 29 -28.39 -23.96 -37.93
C ALA A 29 -27.40 -22.80 -38.09
N LEU A 30 -26.94 -22.54 -39.32
CA LEU A 30 -26.05 -21.42 -39.62
C LEU A 30 -26.74 -20.08 -39.37
N LYS A 31 -28.00 -19.91 -39.74
CA LYS A 31 -28.78 -18.69 -39.46
C LYS A 31 -28.89 -18.41 -37.97
N VAL A 32 -29.14 -19.43 -37.16
CA VAL A 32 -29.18 -19.28 -35.69
C VAL A 32 -27.81 -18.86 -35.15
N ARG A 33 -26.73 -19.47 -35.64
CA ARG A 33 -25.37 -19.14 -35.20
C ARG A 33 -24.96 -17.73 -35.62
N VAL A 34 -25.31 -17.31 -36.83
CA VAL A 34 -25.08 -15.93 -37.30
C VAL A 34 -25.86 -14.95 -36.44
N ALA A 35 -27.13 -15.21 -36.14
CA ALA A 35 -27.93 -14.33 -35.28
C ALA A 35 -27.35 -14.19 -33.86
N ASP A 36 -26.89 -15.29 -33.24
CA ASP A 36 -26.24 -15.25 -31.92
C ASP A 36 -24.91 -14.49 -31.97
N LEU A 37 -24.07 -14.73 -32.99
CA LEU A 37 -22.81 -14.02 -33.16
C LEU A 37 -23.03 -12.51 -33.40
N GLU A 38 -24.00 -12.15 -34.23
CA GLU A 38 -24.39 -10.75 -34.48
C GLU A 38 -24.91 -10.07 -33.20
N ALA A 39 -25.72 -10.76 -32.40
CA ALA A 39 -26.20 -10.25 -31.11
C ALA A 39 -25.04 -9.99 -30.14
N ARG A 40 -24.07 -10.90 -30.06
CA ARG A 40 -22.87 -10.74 -29.23
C ARG A 40 -22.01 -9.56 -29.69
N LEU A 41 -21.81 -9.39 -31.00
CA LEU A 41 -21.05 -8.28 -31.56
C LEU A 41 -21.74 -6.92 -31.38
N ARG A 42 -23.08 -6.90 -31.35
CA ARG A 42 -23.87 -5.68 -31.08
C ARG A 42 -23.87 -5.27 -29.60
N THR A 43 -23.45 -6.14 -28.70
CA THR A 43 -23.48 -5.86 -27.25
C THR A 43 -22.19 -5.15 -26.81
N ASN A 44 -22.31 -3.92 -26.31
CA ASN A 44 -21.21 -3.12 -25.76
C ASN A 44 -21.61 -2.48 -24.42
N SER A 45 -20.69 -1.75 -23.78
CA SER A 45 -20.92 -1.06 -22.51
C SER A 45 -21.93 0.08 -22.57
N GLN A 46 -22.31 0.56 -23.76
CA GLN A 46 -23.33 1.60 -23.91
C GLN A 46 -24.76 1.06 -23.97
N ASN A 47 -24.93 -0.20 -24.38
CA ASN A 47 -26.24 -0.83 -24.53
C ASN A 47 -26.43 -2.09 -23.66
N SER A 48 -25.48 -2.37 -22.75
CA SER A 48 -25.58 -3.42 -21.76
C SER A 48 -24.90 -3.01 -20.45
N SER A 49 -25.26 -3.65 -19.34
CA SER A 49 -24.63 -3.43 -18.02
C SER A 49 -23.19 -3.97 -17.92
N LYS A 50 -22.52 -4.22 -19.06
CA LYS A 50 -21.13 -4.65 -19.09
C LYS A 50 -20.20 -3.44 -18.86
N PRO A 51 -19.11 -3.61 -18.10
CA PRO A 51 -18.14 -2.54 -17.90
C PRO A 51 -17.42 -2.19 -19.22
N PRO A 52 -17.03 -0.91 -19.45
CA PRO A 52 -16.29 -0.46 -20.65
C PRO A 52 -14.93 -1.13 -20.88
N SER A 53 -14.42 -1.85 -19.89
CA SER A 53 -13.23 -2.68 -20.01
C SER A 53 -13.46 -3.96 -20.85
N ALA A 54 -14.71 -4.40 -20.99
CA ALA A 54 -15.09 -5.63 -21.70
C ALA A 54 -15.37 -5.45 -23.21
N ASP A 55 -15.35 -4.22 -23.73
CA ASP A 55 -15.68 -3.89 -25.14
C ASP A 55 -14.61 -4.31 -26.18
N GLY A 56 -13.51 -4.93 -25.75
CA GLY A 56 -12.46 -5.42 -26.64
C GLY A 56 -11.61 -4.33 -27.32
N PRO A 57 -10.65 -4.74 -28.18
CA PRO A 57 -9.65 -3.84 -28.78
C PRO A 57 -10.19 -2.91 -29.88
N GLY A 58 -11.43 -3.13 -30.36
CA GLY A 58 -12.10 -2.28 -31.36
C GLY A 58 -12.92 -1.13 -30.77
N LYS A 59 -12.93 -0.96 -29.44
CA LYS A 59 -13.71 0.09 -28.79
C LYS A 59 -13.28 1.48 -29.26
N ALA A 60 -14.25 2.35 -29.48
CA ALA A 60 -13.99 3.74 -29.86
C ALA A 60 -13.04 4.37 -28.83
N LYS A 61 -11.91 4.91 -29.31
CA LYS A 61 -10.96 5.59 -28.44
C LYS A 61 -11.67 6.76 -27.78
N THR A 62 -11.72 6.74 -26.45
CA THR A 62 -12.30 7.84 -25.68
C THR A 62 -11.49 9.09 -25.98
N ARG A 63 -12.13 10.10 -26.57
CA ARG A 63 -11.48 11.38 -26.83
C ARG A 63 -11.23 12.04 -25.47
N SER A 64 -9.98 12.39 -25.20
CA SER A 64 -9.65 13.15 -24.00
C SER A 64 -10.49 14.42 -23.96
N LEU A 65 -11.34 14.54 -22.94
CA LEU A 65 -12.07 15.79 -22.64
C LEU A 65 -11.16 16.85 -22.03
N ARG A 66 -9.89 16.49 -21.72
CA ARG A 66 -8.91 17.42 -21.18
C ARG A 66 -8.59 18.48 -22.21
N THR A 67 -8.96 19.71 -21.90
CA THR A 67 -8.49 20.91 -22.60
C THR A 67 -7.00 21.15 -22.30
N PRO A 68 -6.24 21.73 -23.25
CA PRO A 68 -4.87 22.13 -23.02
C PRO A 68 -4.78 23.05 -21.79
N SER A 69 -4.00 22.64 -20.80
CA SER A 69 -3.76 23.46 -19.61
C SER A 69 -2.67 24.48 -19.92
N THR A 70 -2.94 25.76 -19.67
CA THR A 70 -1.94 26.83 -19.71
C THR A 70 -1.06 26.87 -18.46
N ARG A 71 -1.37 26.08 -17.43
CA ARG A 71 -0.55 25.99 -16.21
C ARG A 71 0.80 25.37 -16.52
N LYS A 72 1.86 26.02 -16.05
CA LYS A 72 3.22 25.49 -16.08
C LYS A 72 3.32 24.22 -15.23
N PRO A 73 4.17 23.25 -15.58
CA PRO A 73 4.48 22.13 -14.71
C PRO A 73 5.00 22.63 -13.35
N GLY A 74 4.39 22.22 -12.25
CA GLY A 74 4.75 22.66 -10.91
C GLY A 74 3.65 22.41 -9.88
N GLY A 75 3.94 22.74 -8.61
CA GLY A 75 2.92 22.76 -7.55
C GLY A 75 1.80 23.73 -7.89
N GLN A 76 0.61 23.54 -7.29
CA GLN A 76 -0.51 24.44 -7.56
C GLN A 76 -0.17 25.86 -7.09
N ASP A 77 -0.68 26.88 -7.80
CA ASP A 77 -0.46 28.29 -7.46
C ASP A 77 -0.85 28.54 -5.98
N GLY A 78 0.10 29.02 -5.19
CA GLY A 78 -0.07 29.25 -3.75
C GLY A 78 0.53 28.18 -2.83
N HIS A 79 0.96 27.02 -3.33
CA HIS A 79 1.76 26.10 -2.52
C HIS A 79 3.17 26.65 -2.31
N ARG A 80 3.49 26.99 -1.06
CA ARG A 80 4.88 27.25 -0.68
C ARG A 80 5.67 25.97 -0.87
N GLY A 81 6.63 25.99 -1.79
CA GLY A 81 7.66 24.96 -1.84
C GLY A 81 8.39 24.94 -0.49
N GLN A 82 8.37 23.80 0.19
CA GLN A 82 9.25 23.56 1.33
C GLN A 82 10.46 22.80 0.81
N THR A 83 11.60 23.48 0.75
CA THR A 83 12.89 22.83 0.54
C THR A 83 13.36 22.27 1.88
N SER A 84 13.88 21.03 1.91
CA SER A 84 14.49 20.48 3.12
C SER A 84 15.62 21.41 3.59
N ALA A 85 15.50 21.91 4.81
CA ALA A 85 16.48 22.81 5.40
C ALA A 85 17.60 22.01 6.09
N GLN A 86 18.82 22.56 6.05
CA GLN A 86 19.90 22.07 6.91
C GLN A 86 19.57 22.38 8.38
N VAL A 87 19.93 21.46 9.28
CA VAL A 87 19.86 21.69 10.73
C VAL A 87 21.04 22.54 11.19
N ALA A 88 20.82 23.39 12.20
CA ALA A 88 21.90 24.22 12.74
C ALA A 88 22.92 23.40 13.55
N ASP A 89 22.46 22.34 14.21
CA ASP A 89 23.23 21.47 15.10
C ASP A 89 23.06 20.01 14.66
N PRO A 90 23.96 19.46 13.80
CA PRO A 90 23.92 18.07 13.39
C PRO A 90 24.52 17.15 14.46
N ASP A 91 24.03 15.90 14.56
CA ASP A 91 24.51 14.92 15.55
C ASP A 91 26.03 14.66 15.47
N VAL A 92 26.59 14.71 14.25
CA VAL A 92 28.01 14.52 13.99
C VAL A 92 28.49 15.50 12.93
N VAL A 93 29.65 16.14 13.16
CA VAL A 93 30.35 16.98 12.18
C VAL A 93 31.64 16.30 11.75
N ILE A 94 31.75 15.94 10.47
CA ILE A 94 32.96 15.40 9.86
C ILE A 94 33.61 16.48 9.01
N ARG A 95 34.87 16.83 9.32
CA ARG A 95 35.65 17.80 8.55
C ARG A 95 36.41 17.08 7.44
N HIS A 96 36.30 17.60 6.22
CA HIS A 96 37.04 17.11 5.05
C HIS A 96 38.02 18.20 4.64
N GLU A 97 39.27 18.06 5.07
CA GLU A 97 40.34 19.04 4.83
C GLU A 97 41.23 18.60 3.66
N PRO A 98 41.66 19.54 2.79
CA PRO A 98 42.60 19.21 1.73
C PRO A 98 43.98 18.92 2.34
N SER A 99 44.56 17.77 2.01
CA SER A 99 45.92 17.42 2.47
C SER A 99 47.01 18.20 1.72
N CYS A 100 46.73 18.68 0.52
CA CYS A 100 47.70 19.42 -0.28
C CYS A 100 47.02 20.44 -1.21
N CYS A 101 47.80 21.45 -1.61
CA CYS A 101 47.37 22.45 -2.56
C CYS A 101 47.18 21.83 -3.95
N THR A 102 46.00 22.02 -4.55
CA THR A 102 45.69 21.50 -5.89
C THR A 102 46.50 22.17 -7.00
N GLY A 103 47.15 23.30 -6.73
CA GLY A 103 48.00 24.01 -7.68
C GLY A 103 49.48 23.59 -7.63
N CYS A 104 50.10 23.62 -6.45
CA CYS A 104 51.53 23.38 -6.28
C CYS A 104 51.88 22.09 -5.52
N GLY A 105 50.90 21.38 -4.96
CA GLY A 105 51.10 20.13 -4.23
C GLY A 105 51.67 20.27 -2.82
N SER A 106 51.95 21.50 -2.35
CA SER A 106 52.44 21.74 -0.99
C SER A 106 51.43 21.30 0.07
N ASP A 107 51.94 20.87 1.23
CA ASP A 107 51.13 20.51 2.39
C ASP A 107 50.29 21.69 2.90
N LEU A 108 49.06 21.41 3.33
CA LEU A 108 48.10 22.38 3.85
C LEU A 108 47.67 22.10 5.29
N ALA A 109 48.29 21.15 6.00
CA ALA A 109 47.91 20.77 7.36
C ALA A 109 47.78 21.97 8.33
N ASP A 110 48.66 22.97 8.21
CA ASP A 110 48.67 24.18 9.05
C ASP A 110 48.22 25.45 8.31
N ALA A 111 47.64 25.32 7.12
CA ALA A 111 47.17 26.47 6.35
C ALA A 111 45.93 27.11 7.01
N THR A 112 45.77 28.42 6.86
CA THR A 112 44.61 29.14 7.41
C THR A 112 43.31 28.71 6.73
N GLU A 113 42.29 28.39 7.52
CA GLU A 113 40.93 28.15 7.01
C GLU A 113 40.32 29.45 6.47
N VAL A 114 39.98 29.49 5.18
CA VAL A 114 39.42 30.68 4.50
C VAL A 114 37.92 30.59 4.23
N GLY A 115 37.30 29.42 4.45
CA GLY A 115 35.87 29.22 4.26
C GLY A 115 35.44 27.76 4.39
N CYS A 116 34.16 27.55 4.67
CA CYS A 116 33.57 26.22 4.84
C CYS A 116 32.21 26.15 4.13
N SER A 117 32.03 25.16 3.24
CA SER A 117 30.74 24.83 2.64
C SER A 117 30.10 23.67 3.39
N ARG A 118 28.84 23.83 3.79
CA ARG A 118 28.11 22.82 4.58
C ARG A 118 27.24 21.94 3.69
N ARG A 119 27.34 20.62 3.87
CA ARG A 119 26.47 19.60 3.29
C ARG A 119 26.04 18.65 4.40
N GLN A 120 24.76 18.29 4.45
CA GLN A 120 24.21 17.41 5.46
C GLN A 120 23.51 16.22 4.80
N VAL A 121 23.68 15.05 5.42
CA VAL A 121 23.00 13.82 5.06
C VAL A 121 22.07 13.48 6.23
N PHE A 122 20.77 13.39 5.95
CA PHE A 122 19.81 12.87 6.91
C PHE A 122 19.71 11.36 6.68
N ASP A 123 20.16 10.58 7.64
CA ASP A 123 20.10 9.13 7.58
C ASP A 123 19.49 8.57 8.86
N ILE A 124 18.97 7.35 8.78
CA ILE A 124 18.41 6.63 9.92
C ILE A 124 19.45 5.61 10.36
N PRO A 125 20.05 5.74 11.56
CA PRO A 125 21.02 4.77 12.03
C PRO A 125 20.37 3.38 12.16
N PRO A 126 21.15 2.28 12.15
CA PRO A 126 20.60 0.93 12.23
C PRO A 126 19.67 0.76 13.44
N ILE A 127 18.39 0.53 13.16
CA ILE A 127 17.38 0.36 14.21
C ILE A 127 17.49 -1.07 14.74
N LYS A 128 17.72 -1.20 16.06
CA LYS A 128 17.79 -2.50 16.74
C LYS A 128 16.75 -2.55 17.84
N VAL A 129 15.98 -3.64 17.88
CA VAL A 129 15.09 -3.87 19.02
C VAL A 129 15.91 -4.36 20.22
N HIS A 130 15.64 -3.75 21.37
CA HIS A 130 16.19 -4.18 22.63
C HIS A 130 15.22 -5.16 23.32
N VAL A 131 15.70 -6.37 23.60
CA VAL A 131 14.91 -7.42 24.28
C VAL A 131 15.44 -7.56 25.71
N THR A 132 14.55 -7.36 26.68
CA THR A 132 14.86 -7.57 28.10
C THR A 132 14.16 -8.84 28.58
N GLU A 133 14.93 -9.85 28.98
CA GLU A 133 14.41 -11.06 29.60
C GLU A 133 14.27 -10.85 31.11
N HIS A 134 13.05 -11.03 31.63
CA HIS A 134 12.77 -10.96 33.06
C HIS A 134 12.74 -12.37 33.65
N GLN A 135 13.79 -12.77 34.34
CA GLN A 135 13.88 -14.09 34.98
C GLN A 135 13.28 -14.09 36.37
N ILE A 136 12.17 -14.81 36.53
CA ILE A 136 11.45 -14.93 37.79
C ILE A 136 11.97 -16.17 38.53
N ILE A 137 12.89 -15.94 39.47
CA ILE A 137 13.59 -17.03 40.15
C ILE A 137 12.75 -17.57 41.31
N SER A 138 12.68 -18.89 41.42
CA SER A 138 12.16 -19.60 42.59
C SER A 138 13.31 -20.19 43.40
N ARG A 139 13.31 -19.97 44.72
CA ARG A 139 14.30 -20.54 45.65
C ARG A 139 13.62 -21.33 46.76
N ARG A 140 14.20 -22.46 47.10
CA ARG A 140 13.76 -23.28 48.23
C ARG A 140 14.61 -22.98 49.46
N CYS A 141 13.95 -22.60 50.55
CA CYS A 141 14.57 -22.42 51.86
C CYS A 141 14.90 -23.79 52.49
N HIS A 142 15.86 -23.81 53.41
CA HIS A 142 16.22 -25.01 54.17
C HIS A 142 15.03 -25.62 54.95
N CYS A 143 14.04 -24.81 55.34
CA CYS A 143 12.80 -25.30 55.96
C CYS A 143 11.83 -26.02 54.99
N GLY A 144 12.19 -26.14 53.71
CA GLY A 144 11.38 -26.78 52.67
C GLY A 144 10.46 -25.84 51.90
N LYS A 145 10.21 -24.61 52.39
CA LYS A 145 9.35 -23.63 51.71
C LYS A 145 10.01 -23.12 50.43
N THR A 146 9.27 -23.11 49.32
CA THR A 146 9.69 -22.47 48.05
C THR A 146 9.07 -21.09 47.96
N SER A 147 9.87 -20.09 47.62
CA SER A 147 9.43 -18.70 47.38
C SER A 147 9.86 -18.28 45.98
N THR A 148 9.00 -17.56 45.27
CA THR A 148 9.19 -17.11 43.89
C THR A 148 9.23 -15.59 43.87
N GLY A 149 10.10 -15.02 43.04
CA GLY A 149 10.14 -13.56 42.83
C GLY A 149 8.87 -13.01 42.20
N ASP A 150 8.65 -11.71 42.34
CA ASP A 150 7.48 -11.04 41.76
C ASP A 150 7.62 -10.86 40.25
N THR A 151 6.51 -11.05 39.53
CA THR A 151 6.45 -10.81 38.08
C THR A 151 6.29 -9.31 37.79
N PRO A 152 7.17 -8.69 36.99
CA PRO A 152 7.02 -7.30 36.58
C PRO A 152 5.73 -7.09 35.77
N ALA A 153 5.01 -5.99 35.97
CA ALA A 153 3.77 -5.68 35.26
C ALA A 153 3.95 -5.69 33.72
N GLN A 154 5.07 -5.17 33.24
CA GLN A 154 5.46 -5.16 31.83
C GLN A 154 5.82 -6.54 31.24
N ALA A 155 5.94 -7.58 32.08
CA ALA A 155 6.33 -8.94 31.74
C ALA A 155 5.35 -10.01 32.29
N GLY A 156 4.06 -9.67 32.39
CA GLY A 156 2.99 -10.60 32.79
C GLY A 156 2.71 -11.77 31.84
N GLY A 157 3.27 -11.77 30.63
CA GLY A 157 3.22 -12.89 29.69
C GLY A 157 4.61 -13.31 29.21
N PRO A 158 4.75 -14.50 28.59
CA PRO A 158 6.05 -15.02 28.15
C PRO A 158 6.73 -14.15 27.09
N VAL A 159 5.95 -13.44 26.26
CA VAL A 159 6.44 -12.45 25.30
C VAL A 159 5.52 -11.25 25.31
N GLN A 160 6.07 -10.05 25.51
CA GLN A 160 5.34 -8.80 25.41
C GLN A 160 6.11 -7.77 24.58
N TYR A 161 5.38 -6.97 23.83
CA TYR A 161 5.93 -5.85 23.07
C TYR A 161 5.86 -4.58 23.90
N GLY A 162 6.97 -3.86 23.98
CA GLY A 162 7.07 -2.60 24.73
C GLY A 162 6.21 -1.47 24.14
N PRO A 163 6.03 -0.37 24.89
CA PRO A 163 5.11 0.71 24.53
C PRO A 163 5.48 1.41 23.22
N VAL A 164 6.76 1.65 22.96
CA VAL A 164 7.24 2.27 21.71
C VAL A 164 6.90 1.39 20.50
N MET A 165 7.10 0.08 20.63
CA MET A 165 6.77 -0.88 19.58
C MET A 165 5.27 -0.88 19.27
N CYS A 166 4.45 -0.90 20.32
CA CYS A 166 3.00 -0.82 20.21
C CYS A 166 2.56 0.50 19.54
N ALA A 167 3.19 1.63 19.88
CA ALA A 167 2.89 2.93 19.27
C ALA A 167 3.20 2.94 17.76
N VAL A 168 4.33 2.38 17.33
CA VAL A 168 4.66 2.26 15.89
C VAL A 168 3.64 1.39 15.16
N VAL A 169 3.23 0.26 15.75
CA VAL A 169 2.18 -0.61 15.20
C VAL A 169 0.87 0.16 15.01
N ILE A 170 0.43 0.90 16.03
CA ILE A 170 -0.81 1.68 15.98
C ILE A 170 -0.70 2.79 14.93
N TYR A 171 0.42 3.51 14.88
CA TYR A 171 0.63 4.55 13.89
C TYR A 171 0.57 4.02 12.45
N LEU A 172 1.24 2.91 12.17
CA LEU A 172 1.21 2.30 10.84
C LEU A 172 -0.18 1.79 10.47
N PHE A 173 -0.87 1.14 11.42
CA PHE A 173 -2.19 0.57 11.17
C PHE A 173 -3.28 1.64 11.06
N MET A 174 -3.41 2.50 12.07
CA MET A 174 -4.49 3.49 12.19
C MET A 174 -4.14 4.83 11.55
N GLY A 175 -2.89 5.29 11.67
CA GLY A 175 -2.45 6.59 11.16
C GLY A 175 -2.06 6.57 9.68
N GLN A 176 -1.47 5.47 9.21
CA GLN A 176 -1.06 5.28 7.81
C GLN A 176 -1.97 4.33 7.03
N PHE A 177 -3.02 3.81 7.68
CA PHE A 177 -4.07 2.97 7.07
C PHE A 177 -3.54 1.69 6.40
N LEU A 178 -2.44 1.12 6.90
CA LEU A 178 -2.00 -0.19 6.44
C LEU A 178 -3.00 -1.27 6.86
N SER A 179 -3.08 -2.38 6.12
CA SER A 179 -3.79 -3.55 6.62
C SER A 179 -3.00 -4.21 7.77
N LYS A 180 -3.66 -5.06 8.56
CA LYS A 180 -3.00 -5.83 9.64
C LYS A 180 -1.77 -6.58 9.12
N LYS A 181 -1.96 -7.31 8.01
CA LYS A 181 -0.89 -8.04 7.32
C LYS A 181 0.26 -7.14 6.89
N ARG A 182 -0.03 -5.99 6.25
CA ARG A 182 1.01 -5.05 5.81
C ARG A 182 1.73 -4.40 6.98
N THR A 183 1.04 -4.15 8.08
CA THR A 183 1.63 -3.62 9.32
C THR A 183 2.58 -4.64 9.92
N ALA A 184 2.14 -5.89 10.10
CA ALA A 184 2.96 -6.99 10.60
C ALA A 184 4.21 -7.22 9.73
N GLN A 185 4.05 -7.18 8.41
CA GLN A 185 5.14 -7.28 7.45
C GLN A 185 6.13 -6.11 7.58
N ALA A 186 5.65 -4.86 7.58
CA ALA A 186 6.50 -3.67 7.68
C ALA A 186 7.32 -3.68 8.98
N ILE A 187 6.70 -4.09 10.08
CA ILE A 187 7.41 -4.26 11.35
C ILE A 187 8.51 -5.32 11.25
N SER A 188 8.20 -6.47 10.66
CA SER A 188 9.16 -7.57 10.52
C SER A 188 10.34 -7.18 9.64
N GLU A 189 10.10 -6.44 8.57
CA GLU A 189 11.13 -5.98 7.63
C GLU A 189 11.99 -4.84 8.20
N LEU A 190 11.40 -3.87 8.91
CA LEU A 190 12.11 -2.72 9.44
C LEU A 190 12.89 -3.01 10.73
N PHE A 191 12.36 -3.89 11.59
CA PHE A 191 12.90 -4.13 12.93
C PHE A 191 13.41 -5.56 13.13
N GLY A 192 13.25 -6.45 12.16
CA GLY A 192 13.72 -7.85 12.23
C GLY A 192 12.97 -8.71 13.25
N ILE A 193 11.78 -8.29 13.71
CA ILE A 193 11.00 -9.00 14.72
C ILE A 193 9.73 -9.59 14.11
N PRO A 194 9.47 -10.90 14.29
CA PRO A 194 8.26 -11.52 13.78
C PRO A 194 7.03 -11.01 14.54
N VAL A 195 6.14 -10.32 13.83
CA VAL A 195 4.85 -9.88 14.35
C VAL A 195 3.72 -10.53 13.54
N SER A 196 2.67 -10.95 14.23
CA SER A 196 1.48 -11.54 13.58
C SER A 196 0.37 -10.49 13.41
N ASP A 197 -0.54 -10.75 12.47
CA ASP A 197 -1.79 -9.98 12.31
C ASP A 197 -2.61 -9.94 13.60
N GLY A 198 -2.60 -11.03 14.37
CA GLY A 198 -3.26 -11.15 15.67
C GLY A 198 -2.65 -10.19 16.70
N THR A 199 -1.32 -10.06 16.71
CA THR A 199 -0.61 -9.09 17.56
C THR A 199 -1.04 -7.66 17.21
N VAL A 200 -1.12 -7.31 15.92
CA VAL A 200 -1.56 -5.98 15.49
C VAL A 200 -2.98 -5.68 15.99
N ALA A 201 -3.89 -6.66 15.85
CA ALA A 201 -5.25 -6.53 16.35
C ALA A 201 -5.30 -6.37 17.88
N ALA A 202 -4.54 -7.18 18.62
CA ALA A 202 -4.51 -7.16 20.08
C ALA A 202 -3.91 -5.85 20.63
N VAL A 203 -2.83 -5.35 20.03
CA VAL A 203 -2.25 -4.04 20.39
C VAL A 203 -3.27 -2.92 20.16
N THR A 204 -3.94 -2.92 19.01
CA THR A 204 -4.94 -1.90 18.69
C THR A 204 -6.14 -1.96 19.65
N SER A 205 -6.61 -3.16 19.98
CA SER A 205 -7.73 -3.33 20.92
C SER A 205 -7.38 -2.86 22.34
N ARG A 206 -6.16 -3.11 22.80
CA ARG A 206 -5.69 -2.61 24.11
C ARG A 206 -5.62 -1.09 24.13
N ALA A 207 -4.99 -0.49 23.13
CA ALA A 207 -4.92 0.96 23.02
C ALA A 207 -6.31 1.62 22.94
N ALA A 208 -7.29 1.00 22.29
CA ALA A 208 -8.66 1.49 22.28
C ALA A 208 -9.32 1.42 23.67
N GLY A 209 -9.03 0.38 24.47
CA GLY A 209 -9.50 0.27 25.85
C GLY A 209 -8.94 1.37 26.76
N ASP A 210 -7.66 1.72 26.58
CA ASP A 210 -6.98 2.75 27.37
C ASP A 210 -7.53 4.16 27.11
N LEU A 211 -8.21 4.38 25.98
CA LEU A 211 -8.89 5.66 25.69
C LEU A 211 -10.18 5.87 26.51
N GLY A 212 -10.67 4.85 27.23
CA GLY A 212 -11.90 4.94 28.01
C GLY A 212 -11.87 6.05 29.06
N GLU A 213 -10.76 6.25 29.75
CA GLU A 213 -10.60 7.33 30.74
C GLU A 213 -10.59 8.72 30.10
N PHE A 214 -9.98 8.84 28.92
CA PHE A 214 -9.93 10.09 28.15
C PHE A 214 -11.32 10.48 27.63
N LEU A 215 -12.07 9.52 27.09
CA LEU A 215 -13.42 9.74 26.56
C LEU A 215 -14.48 9.88 27.65
N GLY A 216 -14.23 9.37 28.86
CA GLY A 216 -15.10 9.49 30.03
C GLY A 216 -15.05 10.87 30.72
N SER A 217 -14.17 11.77 30.30
CA SER A 217 -13.99 13.11 30.88
C SER A 217 -14.31 14.23 29.87
N PRO A 218 -15.60 14.51 29.57
CA PRO A 218 -15.98 15.49 28.56
C PRO A 218 -15.64 16.97 28.88
N ASP A 219 -15.24 17.30 30.11
CA ASP A 219 -15.13 18.70 30.56
C ASP A 219 -13.74 19.36 30.38
N VAL A 220 -12.71 18.65 29.90
CA VAL A 220 -11.34 19.21 29.91
C VAL A 220 -10.98 19.99 28.63
N PHE A 221 -11.71 19.84 27.53
CA PHE A 221 -11.28 20.36 26.22
C PHE A 221 -12.01 21.62 25.69
N VAL A 222 -13.00 22.18 26.40
CA VAL A 222 -13.79 23.34 25.90
C VAL A 222 -13.41 24.68 26.56
N GLY A 223 -12.33 24.75 27.32
CA GLY A 223 -11.92 25.95 28.07
C GLY A 223 -10.79 26.75 27.42
N GLY A 224 -10.96 27.29 26.21
CA GLY A 224 -9.84 28.00 25.57
C GLY A 224 -10.13 28.87 24.34
N LEU A 225 -11.35 29.37 24.15
CA LEU A 225 -11.64 30.38 23.11
C LEU A 225 -12.53 31.49 23.67
N ALA A 226 -11.99 32.27 24.62
CA ALA A 226 -12.61 33.52 25.03
C ALA A 226 -12.05 34.69 24.19
N SER A 227 -12.97 35.32 23.45
CA SER A 227 -12.82 36.50 22.60
C SER A 227 -11.85 37.58 23.08
N GLY A 228 -10.75 37.78 22.33
CA GLY A 228 -10.04 39.05 22.29
C GLY A 228 -10.70 40.02 21.30
N LYS A 229 -11.50 40.97 21.82
CA LYS A 229 -12.03 42.11 21.06
C LYS A 229 -10.87 42.93 20.50
N ARG A 230 -10.81 43.10 19.17
CA ARG A 230 -10.06 44.20 18.54
C ARG A 230 -10.73 45.51 18.97
N ARG A 231 -9.97 46.40 19.61
CA ARG A 231 -10.26 47.83 19.61
C ARG A 231 -9.30 48.50 18.64
N ALA A 232 -9.84 49.55 18.02
CA ALA A 232 -9.30 50.37 16.94
C ALA A 232 -7.89 50.89 17.20
#